data_AF-A0A4Y9LWU4-F1
#
_entry.id   AF-A0A4Y9LWU4-F1
#
_cell.length_a   1.000
_cell.length_b   1.000
_cell.length_c   1.000
_cell.angle_alpha   90.00
_cell.angle_beta   90.00
_cell.angle_gamma   90.00
#
_symmetry.space_group_name_H-M   'P 1'
#
loop_
_entity.id
_entity.type
_entity.pdbx_description
1 polymer ?
#
loop_
_entity_poly.entity_id
_entity_poly.type
_entity_poly.pdbx_seq_one_letter_code
_entity_poly.pdbx_strand_id
1 'polypeptide(L)'
;MTPSRIHRLTLTHFRNYRAAGLETAADMVALVGPNGAGKTNCIEAISFLSPGRGLRRATLEDVADKQSDGSWAVSAQVEGALGLATLGTGIDAPRADSPVSRRCRIDREPVNSANSFGDHIRMVWLTPAMDGLFMGAASERRRFFDRLVLAIDSEHSSRISALERSLRSRNRLLETRNYDDHWCDAIERETAELAVAVAATRGQTAARLTGMLNARAQASAFPSAQIALDGWMENALLQETATSVEDRYRQILRDNRPRDAIAGRTTDGPHLTDLQVVYAPKGMPARDASTGEQKALLIGLVLAHATLVAEMTGIVPLLLLDEVVAHLDPNRRAALFDELKKLGAQVWLTGADPAAFAEIGAGGEVFDVESGRVSARR
;
A
#
# COMPACT_ATOMS: atom_id res chain seq x y z
N MET A 1 -19.05 -10.88 2.82
CA MET A 1 -17.92 -10.11 2.26
C MET A 1 -17.58 -10.71 0.91
N THR A 2 -17.23 -9.89 -0.08
CA THR A 2 -16.93 -10.35 -1.44
C THR A 2 -15.41 -10.43 -1.63
N PRO A 3 -14.84 -11.58 -2.02
CA PRO A 3 -13.40 -11.68 -2.24
C PRO A 3 -12.96 -11.02 -3.52
N SER A 4 -11.86 -10.28 -3.46
CA SER A 4 -11.12 -9.83 -4.64
C SER A 4 -10.37 -11.00 -5.24
N ARG A 5 -10.57 -11.27 -6.53
CA ARG A 5 -9.95 -12.38 -7.27
C ARG A 5 -9.42 -11.90 -8.61
N ILE A 6 -8.33 -12.50 -9.05
CA ILE A 6 -7.78 -12.41 -10.39
C ILE A 6 -7.91 -13.78 -11.02
N HIS A 7 -8.71 -13.86 -12.09
CA HIS A 7 -8.92 -15.07 -12.88
C HIS A 7 -7.93 -15.18 -14.03
N ARG A 8 -7.55 -14.03 -14.59
CA ARG A 8 -6.56 -13.94 -15.67
C ARG A 8 -5.70 -12.70 -15.51
N LEU A 9 -4.39 -12.85 -15.73
CA LEU A 9 -3.42 -11.76 -15.80
C LEU A 9 -2.71 -11.81 -17.15
N THR A 10 -2.61 -10.67 -17.83
CA THR A 10 -1.88 -10.52 -19.08
C THR A 10 -0.89 -9.37 -18.95
N LEU A 11 0.37 -9.63 -19.29
CA LEU A 11 1.48 -8.69 -19.24
C LEU A 11 2.02 -8.45 -20.63
N THR A 12 2.34 -7.21 -20.95
CA THR A 12 2.98 -6.82 -22.21
C THR A 12 4.06 -5.79 -21.93
N HIS A 13 5.31 -6.10 -22.30
CA HIS A 13 6.49 -5.27 -22.09
C HIS A 13 6.66 -4.76 -20.65
N PHE A 14 6.29 -5.57 -19.66
CA PHE A 14 6.33 -5.20 -18.24
C PHE A 14 7.56 -5.80 -17.56
N ARG A 15 8.50 -4.96 -17.11
CA ARG A 15 9.76 -5.37 -16.47
C ARG A 15 10.52 -6.38 -17.33
N ASN A 16 10.65 -7.63 -16.89
CA ASN A 16 11.31 -8.69 -17.67
C ASN A 16 10.32 -9.54 -18.48
N TYR A 17 9.02 -9.25 -18.45
CA TYR A 17 7.98 -9.92 -19.23
C TYR A 17 7.73 -9.18 -20.54
N ARG A 18 8.25 -9.72 -21.66
CA ARG A 18 7.86 -9.24 -23.00
C ARG A 18 6.39 -9.49 -23.28
N ALA A 19 5.93 -10.72 -23.02
CA ALA A 19 4.54 -11.12 -23.04
C ALA A 19 4.34 -12.30 -22.09
N ALA A 20 3.32 -12.25 -21.23
CA ALA A 20 2.94 -13.36 -20.38
C ALA A 20 1.43 -13.38 -20.14
N GLY A 21 0.88 -14.59 -20.01
CA GLY A 21 -0.51 -14.83 -19.64
C GLY A 21 -0.56 -15.87 -18.54
N LEU A 22 -1.32 -15.58 -17.47
CA LEU A 22 -1.61 -16.52 -16.40
C LEU A 22 -3.12 -16.59 -16.23
N GLU A 23 -3.65 -17.80 -16.04
CA GLU A 23 -5.04 -18.06 -15.71
C GLU A 23 -5.06 -18.98 -14.50
N THR A 24 -5.93 -18.69 -13.54
CA THR A 24 -6.03 -19.46 -12.29
C THR A 24 -7.42 -19.35 -11.71
N ALA A 25 -7.91 -20.44 -11.12
CA ALA A 25 -9.11 -20.44 -10.30
C ALA A 25 -8.79 -20.62 -8.80
N ALA A 26 -7.50 -20.70 -8.45
CA ALA A 26 -7.04 -21.02 -7.12
C ALA A 26 -7.15 -19.83 -6.15
N ASP A 27 -7.38 -20.16 -4.88
CA ASP A 27 -7.28 -19.20 -3.77
C ASP A 27 -5.82 -18.93 -3.39
N MET A 28 -4.94 -19.92 -3.56
CA MET A 28 -3.51 -19.77 -3.29
C MET A 28 -2.72 -19.98 -4.56
N VAL A 29 -2.00 -18.95 -4.98
CA VAL A 29 -1.20 -18.94 -6.21
C VAL A 29 0.26 -18.72 -5.83
N ALA A 30 1.10 -19.74 -6.00
CA ALA A 30 2.53 -19.65 -5.71
C ALA A 30 3.34 -19.51 -6.99
N LEU A 31 4.12 -18.44 -7.09
CA LEU A 31 5.10 -18.24 -8.15
C LEU A 31 6.46 -18.71 -7.65
N VAL A 32 7.05 -19.70 -8.31
CA VAL A 32 8.29 -20.35 -7.87
C VAL A 32 9.34 -20.31 -8.96
N GLY A 33 10.60 -20.18 -8.59
CA GLY A 33 11.72 -20.11 -9.53
C GLY A 33 12.93 -19.41 -8.93
N PRO A 34 14.08 -19.42 -9.62
CA PRO A 34 15.31 -18.83 -9.09
C PRO A 34 15.19 -17.32 -8.80
N ASN A 35 16.10 -16.80 -8.00
CA ASN A 35 16.19 -15.36 -7.75
C ASN A 35 16.43 -14.61 -9.07
N GLY A 36 15.72 -13.50 -9.28
CA GLY A 36 15.79 -12.74 -10.53
C GLY A 36 14.93 -13.27 -11.68
N ALA A 37 14.22 -14.41 -11.53
CA ALA A 37 13.40 -14.98 -12.60
C ALA A 37 12.21 -14.11 -13.05
N GLY A 38 11.74 -13.19 -12.19
CA GLY A 38 10.59 -12.32 -12.46
C GLY A 38 9.38 -12.54 -11.55
N LYS A 39 9.49 -13.35 -10.49
CA LYS A 39 8.39 -13.63 -9.54
C LYS A 39 7.79 -12.34 -8.95
N THR A 40 8.64 -11.52 -8.33
CA THR A 40 8.23 -10.21 -7.79
C THR A 40 7.72 -9.26 -8.89
N ASN A 41 8.21 -9.37 -10.13
CA ASN A 41 7.73 -8.52 -11.23
C ASN A 41 6.28 -8.88 -11.62
N CYS A 42 5.90 -10.16 -11.51
CA CYS A 42 4.52 -10.59 -11.76
C CYS A 42 3.57 -10.03 -10.69
N ILE A 43 3.94 -10.17 -9.40
CA ILE A 43 3.17 -9.58 -8.30
C ILE A 43 3.18 -8.03 -8.38
N GLU A 44 4.27 -7.43 -8.83
CA GLU A 44 4.35 -5.99 -9.08
C GLU A 44 3.31 -5.55 -10.10
N ALA A 45 3.14 -6.29 -11.20
CA ALA A 45 2.09 -6.01 -12.18
C ALA A 45 0.69 -6.04 -11.56
N ILE A 46 0.40 -7.02 -10.70
CA ILE A 46 -0.87 -7.09 -9.98
C ILE A 46 -1.06 -5.85 -9.11
N SER A 47 -0.02 -5.41 -8.38
CA SER A 47 -0.11 -4.22 -7.53
C SER A 47 -0.42 -2.93 -8.30
N PHE A 48 -0.14 -2.87 -9.61
CA PHE A 48 -0.56 -1.75 -10.45
C PHE A 48 -2.08 -1.72 -10.64
N LEU A 49 -2.84 -2.78 -10.39
CA LEU A 49 -4.31 -2.73 -10.43
C LEU A 49 -4.92 -2.14 -9.15
N SER A 50 -4.12 -1.42 -8.36
CA SER A 50 -4.55 -0.63 -7.21
C SER A 50 -4.19 0.86 -7.39
N PRO A 51 -4.82 1.76 -6.61
CA PRO A 51 -4.44 3.17 -6.60
C PRO A 51 -2.95 3.37 -6.23
N GLY A 52 -2.29 4.35 -6.85
CA GLY A 52 -0.88 4.68 -6.57
C GLY A 52 0.13 4.13 -7.58
N ARG A 53 1.35 3.82 -7.11
CA ARG A 53 2.53 3.47 -7.94
C ARG A 53 2.98 2.00 -7.83
N GLY A 54 2.11 1.13 -7.34
CA GLY A 54 2.43 -0.29 -7.10
C GLY A 54 3.46 -0.52 -5.98
N LEU A 55 3.88 -1.78 -5.84
CA LEU A 55 4.64 -2.24 -4.67
C LEU A 55 6.05 -1.63 -4.54
N ARG A 56 6.76 -1.38 -5.66
CA ARG A 56 8.12 -0.78 -5.64
C ARG A 56 8.13 0.73 -5.78
N ARG A 57 7.00 1.34 -6.13
CA ARG A 57 6.88 2.79 -6.40
C ARG A 57 7.87 3.32 -7.45
N ALA A 58 8.27 2.50 -8.42
CA ALA A 58 9.13 2.91 -9.52
C ALA A 58 8.47 4.02 -10.37
N THR A 59 9.25 4.75 -11.17
CA THR A 59 8.67 5.62 -12.21
C THR A 59 7.94 4.75 -13.23
N LEU A 60 6.97 5.31 -13.95
CA LEU A 60 6.20 4.51 -14.90
C LEU A 60 7.08 4.06 -16.07
N GLU A 61 8.10 4.86 -16.38
CA GLU A 61 9.12 4.62 -17.39
C GLU A 61 10.06 3.47 -16.98
N ASP A 62 10.49 3.43 -15.71
CA ASP A 62 11.34 2.36 -15.18
C ASP A 62 10.64 0.98 -15.16
N VAL A 63 9.31 0.96 -15.30
CA VAL A 63 8.52 -0.28 -15.34
C VAL A 63 8.60 -0.95 -16.71
N ALA A 64 8.83 -0.19 -17.77
CA ALA A 64 8.90 -0.73 -19.12
C ALA A 64 10.02 -1.76 -19.27
N ASP A 65 9.78 -2.78 -20.08
CA ASP A 65 10.84 -3.67 -20.54
C ASP A 65 11.90 -2.89 -21.30
N LYS A 66 13.17 -3.13 -20.99
CA LYS A 66 14.32 -2.40 -21.55
C LYS A 66 14.44 -2.57 -23.07
N GLN A 67 13.76 -3.56 -23.64
CA GLN A 67 13.78 -3.87 -25.06
C GLN A 67 12.49 -3.43 -25.78
N SER A 68 11.57 -2.76 -25.08
CA SER A 68 10.36 -2.15 -25.65
C SER A 68 10.63 -0.71 -26.13
N ASP A 69 9.64 -0.11 -26.76
CA ASP A 69 9.60 1.33 -27.09
C ASP A 69 9.29 2.22 -25.86
N GLY A 70 9.34 1.65 -24.66
CA GLY A 70 8.96 2.31 -23.41
C GLY A 70 7.49 2.17 -23.06
N SER A 71 6.66 1.60 -23.95
CA SER A 71 5.27 1.26 -23.64
C SER A 71 5.16 -0.05 -22.85
N TRP A 72 4.15 -0.15 -22.01
CA TRP A 72 3.81 -1.40 -21.32
C TRP A 72 2.33 -1.42 -20.95
N ALA A 73 1.80 -2.63 -20.76
CA ALA A 73 0.42 -2.83 -20.32
C ALA A 73 0.30 -4.04 -19.37
N VAL A 74 -0.60 -3.89 -18.41
CA VAL A 74 -1.11 -4.94 -17.53
C VAL A 74 -2.62 -4.96 -17.71
N SER A 75 -3.18 -6.14 -17.96
CA SER A 75 -4.63 -6.36 -18.02
C SER A 75 -4.98 -7.56 -17.15
N ALA A 76 -6.04 -7.47 -16.37
CA ALA A 76 -6.55 -8.60 -15.60
C ALA A 76 -8.07 -8.72 -15.67
N GLN A 77 -8.55 -9.95 -15.76
CA GLN A 77 -9.94 -10.27 -15.47
C GLN A 77 -10.06 -10.52 -13.98
N VAL A 78 -10.93 -9.74 -13.34
CA VAL A 78 -11.09 -9.75 -11.89
C VAL A 78 -12.54 -10.02 -11.53
N GLU A 79 -12.72 -10.58 -10.34
CA GLU A 79 -14.02 -10.67 -9.68
C GLU A 79 -13.90 -9.95 -8.34
N GLY A 80 -14.81 -9.04 -8.06
CA GLY A 80 -14.78 -8.25 -6.84
C GLY A 80 -16.16 -7.70 -6.47
N ALA A 81 -16.19 -6.58 -5.74
CA ALA A 81 -17.44 -6.01 -5.22
C ALA A 81 -18.49 -5.71 -6.30
N LEU A 82 -18.04 -5.32 -7.50
CA LEU A 82 -18.90 -4.96 -8.63
C LEU A 82 -19.09 -6.12 -9.62
N GLY A 83 -18.76 -7.35 -9.22
CA GLY A 83 -18.81 -8.53 -10.09
C GLY A 83 -17.58 -8.68 -10.98
N LEU A 84 -17.77 -9.33 -12.13
CA LEU A 84 -16.72 -9.55 -13.12
C LEU A 84 -16.41 -8.27 -13.89
N ALA A 85 -15.12 -7.94 -14.00
CA ALA A 85 -14.65 -6.80 -14.79
C ALA A 85 -13.26 -7.08 -15.38
N THR A 86 -12.88 -6.34 -16.42
CA THR A 86 -11.52 -6.31 -16.95
C THR A 86 -10.84 -5.00 -16.58
N LEU A 87 -9.84 -5.05 -15.71
CA LEU A 87 -9.03 -3.89 -15.34
C LEU A 87 -7.78 -3.84 -16.20
N GLY A 88 -7.47 -2.66 -16.75
CA GLY A 88 -6.29 -2.45 -17.59
C GLY A 88 -5.52 -1.19 -17.21
N THR A 89 -4.19 -1.28 -17.14
CA THR A 89 -3.31 -0.13 -16.86
C THR A 89 -2.03 -0.20 -17.68
N GLY A 90 -1.49 0.96 -18.06
CA GLY A 90 -0.25 1.02 -18.83
C GLY A 90 0.14 2.44 -19.22
N ILE A 91 1.20 2.57 -20.01
CA ILE A 91 1.61 3.84 -20.62
C ILE A 91 1.79 3.65 -22.14
N ASP A 92 1.64 4.73 -22.89
CA ASP A 92 2.14 4.78 -24.27
C ASP A 92 3.67 4.90 -24.29
N ALA A 93 4.26 4.64 -25.46
CA ALA A 93 5.65 4.97 -25.71
C ALA A 93 5.90 6.47 -25.39
N PRO A 94 6.85 6.79 -24.51
CA PRO A 94 7.17 8.16 -24.17
C PRO A 94 7.52 8.98 -25.42
N ARG A 95 7.03 10.22 -25.49
CA ARG A 95 7.38 11.18 -26.54
C ARG A 95 8.16 12.33 -25.91
N ALA A 96 9.16 12.85 -26.61
CA ALA A 96 10.07 13.87 -26.08
C ALA A 96 9.35 15.09 -25.48
N ASP A 97 8.22 15.48 -26.06
CA ASP A 97 7.47 16.70 -25.69
C ASP A 97 6.17 16.41 -24.94
N SER A 98 5.98 15.20 -24.39
CA SER A 98 4.74 14.85 -23.69
C SER A 98 5.00 14.18 -22.34
N PRO A 99 4.33 14.65 -21.26
CA PRO A 99 4.47 14.01 -19.97
C PRO A 99 3.96 12.57 -20.01
N VAL A 100 4.72 11.67 -19.40
CA VAL A 100 4.30 10.27 -19.26
C VAL A 100 3.09 10.22 -18.34
N SER A 101 1.98 9.68 -18.86
CA SER A 101 0.72 9.58 -18.14
C SER A 101 0.27 8.13 -18.05
N ARG A 102 -0.18 7.74 -16.86
CA ARG A 102 -0.74 6.42 -16.59
C ARG A 102 -2.15 6.34 -17.20
N ARG A 103 -2.35 5.44 -18.15
CA ARG A 103 -3.67 5.13 -18.71
C ARG A 103 -4.32 4.01 -17.92
N CYS A 104 -5.59 4.18 -17.60
CA CYS A 104 -6.40 3.22 -16.87
C CYS A 104 -7.66 2.92 -17.68
N ARG A 105 -8.10 1.65 -17.69
CA ARG A 105 -9.32 1.20 -18.36
C ARG A 105 -10.08 0.20 -17.50
N ILE A 106 -11.40 0.24 -17.59
CA ILE A 106 -12.33 -0.75 -17.03
C ILE A 106 -13.21 -1.22 -18.19
N ASP A 107 -13.25 -2.53 -18.45
CA ASP A 107 -13.99 -3.13 -19.56
C ASP A 107 -13.73 -2.46 -20.92
N ARG A 108 -12.45 -2.10 -21.13
CA ARG A 108 -11.90 -1.40 -22.30
C ARG A 108 -12.26 0.09 -22.39
N GLU A 109 -13.12 0.60 -21.52
CA GLU A 109 -13.43 2.03 -21.45
C GLU A 109 -12.38 2.79 -20.64
N PRO A 110 -11.92 3.97 -21.09
CA PRO A 110 -10.93 4.77 -20.37
C PRO A 110 -11.53 5.35 -19.08
N VAL A 111 -10.76 5.30 -17.99
CA VAL A 111 -11.09 5.96 -16.73
C VAL A 111 -9.99 6.95 -16.34
N ASN A 112 -10.36 8.01 -15.63
CA ASN A 112 -9.46 9.13 -15.32
C ASN A 112 -8.29 8.75 -14.40
N SER A 113 -8.47 7.74 -13.55
CA SER A 113 -7.42 7.32 -12.62
C SER A 113 -7.59 5.88 -12.15
N ALA A 114 -6.51 5.34 -11.58
CA ALA A 114 -6.49 4.04 -10.91
C ALA A 114 -7.31 4.02 -9.60
N ASN A 115 -7.78 5.16 -9.09
CA ASN A 115 -8.66 5.18 -7.92
C ASN A 115 -9.93 4.36 -8.18
N SER A 116 -10.44 4.42 -9.41
CA SER A 116 -11.60 3.65 -9.88
C SER A 116 -11.43 2.14 -9.75
N PHE A 117 -10.19 1.61 -9.70
CA PHE A 117 -9.96 0.18 -9.47
C PHE A 117 -10.27 -0.24 -8.03
N GLY A 118 -10.16 0.68 -7.07
CA GLY A 118 -10.46 0.44 -5.66
C GLY A 118 -11.93 0.09 -5.40
N ASP A 119 -12.83 0.44 -6.32
CA ASP A 119 -14.24 0.09 -6.22
C ASP A 119 -14.49 -1.38 -6.61
N HIS A 120 -13.59 -1.97 -7.40
CA HIS A 120 -13.66 -3.36 -7.82
C HIS A 120 -12.92 -4.28 -6.84
N ILE A 121 -11.64 -4.00 -6.59
CA ILE A 121 -10.76 -4.88 -5.82
C ILE A 121 -9.96 -4.10 -4.79
N ARG A 122 -9.70 -4.76 -3.65
CA ARG A 122 -8.79 -4.27 -2.61
C ARG A 122 -7.54 -5.13 -2.58
N MET A 123 -6.42 -4.54 -2.19
CA MET A 123 -5.14 -5.23 -2.16
C MET A 123 -4.37 -4.88 -0.89
N VAL A 124 -3.70 -5.87 -0.33
CA VAL A 124 -2.76 -5.73 0.77
C VAL A 124 -1.51 -6.53 0.40
N TRP A 125 -0.33 -6.00 0.72
CA TRP A 125 0.91 -6.67 0.34
C TRP A 125 2.03 -6.53 1.35
N LEU A 126 2.91 -7.52 1.31
CA LEU A 126 4.13 -7.62 2.11
C LEU A 126 5.29 -7.95 1.19
N THR A 127 6.40 -7.23 1.33
CA THR A 127 7.61 -7.43 0.51
C THR A 127 8.86 -7.38 1.37
N PRO A 128 9.99 -7.98 0.91
CA PRO A 128 11.23 -8.00 1.69
C PRO A 128 11.77 -6.60 2.01
N ALA A 129 11.48 -5.60 1.15
CA ALA A 129 11.88 -4.21 1.39
C ALA A 129 11.24 -3.61 2.66
N MET A 130 10.20 -4.24 3.20
CA MET A 130 9.53 -3.80 4.44
C MET A 130 10.14 -4.42 5.69
N ASP A 131 11.05 -5.38 5.60
CA ASP A 131 11.67 -6.00 6.77
C ASP A 131 12.45 -4.96 7.61
N GLY A 132 12.93 -3.88 6.98
CA GLY A 132 13.58 -2.74 7.66
C GLY A 132 12.62 -1.66 8.22
N LEU A 133 11.30 -1.82 8.11
CA LEU A 133 10.30 -0.79 8.40
C LEU A 133 10.48 -0.13 9.78
N PHE A 134 10.72 -0.93 10.82
CA PHE A 134 10.79 -0.43 12.20
C PHE A 134 12.11 0.30 12.50
N MET A 135 13.19 -0.08 11.82
CA MET A 135 14.50 0.59 11.90
C MET A 135 14.59 1.83 11.02
N GLY A 136 13.71 1.92 10.02
CA GLY A 136 13.67 2.97 9.02
C GLY A 136 13.33 4.36 9.57
N ALA A 137 13.28 5.33 8.66
CA ALA A 137 12.88 6.70 9.00
C ALA A 137 11.36 6.80 9.22
N ALA A 138 10.91 7.82 9.97
CA ALA A 138 9.49 8.12 10.16
C ALA A 138 8.73 8.26 8.82
N SER A 139 9.41 8.74 7.77
CA SER A 139 8.82 8.85 6.43
C SER A 139 8.46 7.49 5.81
N GLU A 140 9.19 6.42 6.14
CA GLU A 140 8.93 5.07 5.64
C GLU A 140 7.76 4.45 6.39
N ARG A 141 7.73 4.61 7.72
CA ARG A 141 6.61 4.19 8.57
C ARG A 141 5.31 4.91 8.24
N ARG A 142 5.35 6.22 8.01
CA ARG A 142 4.20 7.01 7.52
C ARG A 142 3.72 6.51 6.16
N ARG A 143 4.63 6.28 5.21
CA ARG A 143 4.28 5.74 3.88
C ARG A 143 3.69 4.34 3.96
N PHE A 144 4.16 3.50 4.87
CA PHE A 144 3.56 2.21 5.15
C PHE A 144 2.15 2.38 5.70
N PHE A 145 1.96 3.24 6.70
CA PHE A 145 0.65 3.49 7.29
C PHE A 145 -0.35 4.09 6.30
N ASP A 146 0.06 5.05 5.48
CA ASP A 146 -0.76 5.64 4.41
C ASP A 146 -1.25 4.60 3.41
N ARG A 147 -0.45 3.55 3.17
CA ARG A 147 -0.89 2.43 2.33
C ARG A 147 -1.94 1.57 3.01
N LEU A 148 -1.85 1.40 4.33
CA LEU A 148 -2.90 0.71 5.10
C LEU A 148 -4.21 1.49 5.03
N VAL A 149 -4.14 2.81 5.17
CA VAL A 149 -5.31 3.69 5.00
C VAL A 149 -5.86 3.59 3.58
N LEU A 150 -5.01 3.63 2.56
CA LEU A 150 -5.40 3.56 1.14
C LEU A 150 -6.18 2.28 0.79
N ALA A 151 -5.84 1.15 1.41
CA ALA A 151 -6.54 -0.11 1.17
C ALA A 151 -8.00 -0.05 1.65
N ILE A 152 -8.30 0.77 2.65
CA ILE A 152 -9.65 0.99 3.19
C ILE A 152 -10.33 2.12 2.43
N ASP A 153 -9.62 3.22 2.20
CA ASP A 153 -10.12 4.46 1.62
C ASP A 153 -9.34 4.80 0.33
N SER A 154 -9.96 4.58 -0.82
CA SER A 154 -9.36 4.74 -2.14
C SER A 154 -9.00 6.19 -2.47
N GLU A 155 -9.59 7.18 -1.78
CA GLU A 155 -9.34 8.60 -1.99
C GLU A 155 -8.19 9.15 -1.15
N HIS A 156 -7.65 8.36 -0.22
CA HIS A 156 -6.57 8.80 0.68
C HIS A 156 -5.34 9.30 -0.08
N SER A 157 -4.95 8.61 -1.15
CA SER A 157 -3.79 9.01 -1.97
C SER A 157 -4.00 10.35 -2.67
N SER A 158 -5.21 10.66 -3.11
CA SER A 158 -5.54 11.98 -3.71
C SER A 158 -5.49 13.08 -2.67
N ARG A 159 -5.97 12.83 -1.44
CA ARG A 159 -5.90 13.79 -0.33
C ARG A 159 -4.48 14.08 0.10
N ILE A 160 -3.61 13.06 0.21
CA ILE A 160 -2.17 13.26 0.46
C ILE A 160 -1.55 14.10 -0.66
N SER A 161 -1.82 13.76 -1.93
CA SER A 161 -1.24 14.47 -3.07
C SER A 161 -1.72 15.93 -3.17
N ALA A 162 -2.95 16.22 -2.75
CA ALA A 162 -3.47 17.57 -2.63
C ALA A 162 -2.78 18.32 -1.48
N LEU A 163 -2.66 17.70 -0.30
CA LEU A 163 -1.95 18.30 0.84
C LEU A 163 -0.49 18.64 0.51
N GLU A 164 0.24 17.71 -0.10
CA GLU A 164 1.63 17.96 -0.52
C GLU A 164 1.76 19.08 -1.56
N ARG A 165 0.77 19.23 -2.46
CA ARG A 165 0.73 20.37 -3.38
C ARG A 165 0.47 21.67 -2.64
N SER A 166 -0.52 21.71 -1.75
CA SER A 166 -0.83 22.90 -0.94
C SER A 166 0.35 23.34 -0.07
N LEU A 167 1.01 22.39 0.61
CA LEU A 167 2.22 22.66 1.40
C LEU A 167 3.36 23.21 0.53
N ARG A 168 3.57 22.67 -0.68
CA ARG A 168 4.58 23.21 -1.61
C ARG A 168 4.25 24.62 -2.08
N SER A 169 2.98 24.89 -2.40
CA SER A 169 2.52 26.24 -2.76
C SER A 169 2.75 27.22 -1.61
N ARG A 170 2.42 26.83 -0.37
CA ARG A 170 2.69 27.62 0.84
C ARG A 170 4.19 27.90 1.01
N ASN A 171 5.03 26.86 0.98
CA ASN A 171 6.48 27.03 1.17
C ASN A 171 7.08 27.97 0.12
N ARG A 172 6.67 27.85 -1.15
CA ARG A 172 7.11 28.73 -2.24
C ARG A 172 6.69 30.18 -2.03
N LEU A 173 5.49 30.42 -1.48
CA LEU A 173 5.04 31.76 -1.17
C LEU A 173 5.90 32.38 -0.06
N LEU A 174 6.22 31.59 0.98
CA LEU A 174 7.06 32.02 2.10
C LEU A 174 8.54 32.29 1.73
N GLU A 175 9.03 31.74 0.61
CA GLU A 175 10.36 32.09 0.07
C GLU A 175 10.44 33.54 -0.42
N THR A 176 9.30 34.16 -0.75
CA THR A 176 9.23 35.54 -1.25
C THR A 176 9.26 36.53 -0.10
N ARG A 177 10.19 37.50 -0.09
CA ARG A 177 10.36 38.43 1.04
C ARG A 177 9.12 39.29 1.36
N ASN A 178 8.31 39.61 0.35
CA ASN A 178 7.11 40.44 0.45
C ASN A 178 5.91 39.73 -0.21
N TYR A 179 5.53 38.53 0.27
CA TYR A 179 4.32 37.86 -0.19
C TYR A 179 3.04 38.57 0.31
N ASP A 180 1.93 38.35 -0.39
CA ASP A 180 0.61 38.82 0.04
C ASP A 180 0.04 37.92 1.15
N ASP A 181 -0.24 38.51 2.30
CA ASP A 181 -0.82 37.80 3.45
C ASP A 181 -2.20 37.18 3.14
N HIS A 182 -3.00 37.79 2.26
CA HIS A 182 -4.31 37.22 1.89
C HIS A 182 -4.16 35.93 1.09
N TRP A 183 -3.11 35.83 0.26
CA TRP A 183 -2.81 34.60 -0.47
C TRP A 183 -2.29 33.52 0.45
N CYS A 184 -1.46 33.87 1.44
CA CYS A 184 -1.05 32.95 2.50
C CYS A 184 -2.27 32.43 3.27
N ASP A 185 -3.15 33.32 3.73
CA ASP A 185 -4.37 32.94 4.46
C ASP A 185 -5.26 31.97 3.65
N ALA A 186 -5.42 32.23 2.35
CA ALA A 186 -6.21 31.37 1.46
C ALA A 186 -5.59 29.96 1.30
N ILE A 187 -4.28 29.87 1.06
CA ILE A 187 -3.57 28.58 0.93
C ILE A 187 -3.56 27.85 2.28
N GLU A 188 -3.39 28.55 3.40
CA GLU A 188 -3.38 27.94 4.73
C GLU A 188 -4.74 27.38 5.12
N ARG A 189 -5.84 28.01 4.67
CA ARG A 189 -7.19 27.44 4.79
C ARG A 189 -7.32 26.11 4.04
N GLU A 190 -6.99 26.08 2.75
CA GLU A 190 -7.02 24.84 1.96
C GLU A 190 -6.10 23.77 2.57
N THR A 191 -4.91 24.17 3.01
CA THR A 191 -3.93 23.29 3.66
C THR A 191 -4.52 22.68 4.93
N ALA A 192 -5.22 23.46 5.75
CA ALA A 192 -5.80 22.98 6.98
C ALA A 192 -6.97 22.02 6.76
N GLU A 193 -7.87 22.32 5.83
CA GLU A 193 -8.96 21.44 5.42
C GLU A 193 -8.42 20.07 4.97
N LEU A 194 -7.39 20.06 4.10
CA LEU A 194 -6.74 18.85 3.63
C LEU A 194 -5.99 18.09 4.74
N ALA A 195 -5.30 18.81 5.62
CA ALA A 195 -4.55 18.23 6.74
C ALA A 195 -5.47 17.53 7.74
N VAL A 196 -6.60 18.15 8.09
CA VAL A 196 -7.61 17.55 8.96
C VAL A 196 -8.20 16.31 8.32
N ALA A 197 -8.53 16.33 7.03
CA ALA A 197 -9.04 15.16 6.32
C ALA A 197 -8.04 13.98 6.33
N VAL A 198 -6.75 14.25 6.10
CA VAL A 198 -5.69 13.21 6.16
C VAL A 198 -5.52 12.69 7.58
N ALA A 199 -5.46 13.57 8.58
CA ALA A 199 -5.28 13.21 9.98
C ALA A 199 -6.48 12.40 10.52
N ALA A 200 -7.70 12.77 10.16
CA ALA A 200 -8.91 12.08 10.58
C ALA A 200 -8.94 10.62 10.11
N THR A 201 -8.71 10.37 8.81
CA THR A 201 -8.72 9.01 8.27
C THR A 201 -7.58 8.17 8.84
N ARG A 202 -6.41 8.76 9.08
CA ARG A 202 -5.30 8.09 9.76
C ARG A 202 -5.64 7.69 11.20
N GLY A 203 -6.16 8.63 11.99
CA GLY A 203 -6.54 8.40 13.39
C GLY A 203 -7.63 7.32 13.51
N GLN A 204 -8.66 7.38 12.66
CA GLN A 204 -9.71 6.35 12.60
C GLN A 204 -9.16 4.97 12.24
N THR A 205 -8.28 4.89 11.23
CA THR A 205 -7.64 3.64 10.83
C THR A 205 -6.77 3.07 11.96
N ALA A 206 -5.99 3.92 12.64
CA ALA A 206 -5.15 3.50 13.76
C ALA A 206 -6.00 2.93 14.91
N ALA A 207 -7.07 3.62 15.30
CA ALA A 207 -7.96 3.18 16.38
C ALA A 207 -8.61 1.82 16.06
N ARG A 208 -9.11 1.63 14.83
CA ARG A 208 -9.74 0.38 14.41
C ARG A 208 -8.72 -0.76 14.30
N LEU A 209 -7.54 -0.49 13.75
CA LEU A 209 -6.46 -1.48 13.65
C LEU A 209 -5.93 -1.89 15.03
N THR A 210 -5.84 -0.97 15.99
CA THR A 210 -5.53 -1.29 17.39
C THR A 210 -6.57 -2.25 17.98
N GLY A 211 -7.87 -2.03 17.74
CA GLY A 211 -8.92 -2.96 18.14
C GLY A 211 -8.73 -4.37 17.55
N MET A 212 -8.42 -4.44 16.26
CA MET A 212 -8.17 -5.69 15.54
C MET A 212 -6.92 -6.44 16.06
N LEU A 213 -5.84 -5.72 16.32
CA LEU A 213 -4.60 -6.26 16.89
C LEU A 213 -4.81 -6.83 18.29
N ASN A 214 -5.63 -6.16 19.11
CA ASN A 214 -5.98 -6.61 20.46
C ASN A 214 -6.83 -7.88 20.42
N ALA A 215 -7.86 -7.92 19.55
CA ALA A 215 -8.72 -9.09 19.40
C ALA A 215 -7.96 -10.35 18.95
N ARG A 216 -6.93 -10.17 18.13
CA ARG A 216 -6.09 -11.26 17.60
C ARG A 216 -4.99 -11.73 18.55
N ALA A 217 -4.66 -10.95 19.59
CA ALA A 217 -3.45 -11.14 20.39
C ALA A 217 -3.33 -12.53 21.03
N GLN A 218 -4.43 -13.20 21.35
CA GLN A 218 -4.43 -14.54 21.96
C GLN A 218 -4.65 -15.69 20.96
N ALA A 219 -5.15 -15.39 19.76
CA ALA A 219 -5.58 -16.41 18.78
C ALA A 219 -4.59 -16.63 17.63
N SER A 220 -3.64 -15.71 17.43
CA SER A 220 -2.70 -15.70 16.31
C SER A 220 -1.33 -16.29 16.72
N ALA A 221 -0.70 -17.04 15.82
CA ALA A 221 0.68 -17.50 16.00
C ALA A 221 1.72 -16.37 15.77
N PHE A 222 1.28 -15.27 15.17
CA PHE A 222 2.08 -14.06 15.00
C PHE A 222 1.91 -13.13 16.20
N PRO A 223 3.02 -12.52 16.69
CA PRO A 223 2.99 -11.63 17.84
C PRO A 223 2.14 -10.40 17.54
N SER A 224 1.39 -9.94 18.55
CA SER A 224 0.59 -8.72 18.42
C SER A 224 1.45 -7.46 18.51
N ALA A 225 1.02 -6.42 17.80
CA ALA A 225 1.60 -5.08 17.83
C ALA A 225 0.69 -4.14 18.61
N GLN A 226 1.28 -3.24 19.39
CA GLN A 226 0.58 -2.02 19.82
C GLN A 226 1.05 -0.88 18.92
N ILE A 227 0.10 -0.12 18.37
CA ILE A 227 0.39 0.97 17.45
C ILE A 227 -0.16 2.29 17.98
N ALA A 228 0.54 3.38 17.69
CA ALA A 228 0.09 4.74 17.96
C ALA A 228 0.61 5.69 16.89
N LEU A 229 -0.12 6.78 16.66
CA LEU A 229 0.35 7.87 15.81
C LEU A 229 0.90 8.98 16.70
N ASP A 230 2.19 9.27 16.53
CA ASP A 230 2.84 10.45 17.10
C ASP A 230 2.56 11.65 16.19
N GLY A 231 1.34 12.17 16.28
CA GLY A 231 0.83 13.30 15.52
C GLY A 231 -0.30 13.99 16.29
N TRP A 232 -0.14 15.28 16.59
CA TRP A 232 -1.07 15.97 17.49
C TRP A 232 -2.47 16.10 16.86
N MET A 233 -2.56 16.27 15.54
CA MET A 233 -3.84 16.40 14.84
C MET A 233 -4.63 15.10 14.88
N GLU A 234 -3.98 13.97 14.58
CA GLU A 234 -4.60 12.65 14.65
C GLU A 234 -5.13 12.35 16.06
N ASN A 235 -4.39 12.74 17.10
CA ASN A 235 -4.80 12.55 18.49
C ASN A 235 -5.91 13.52 18.92
N ALA A 236 -5.85 14.79 18.52
CA ALA A 236 -6.89 15.78 18.81
C ALA A 236 -8.24 15.39 18.21
N LEU A 237 -8.25 14.87 16.98
CA LEU A 237 -9.46 14.44 16.27
C LEU A 237 -10.18 13.24 16.91
N LEU A 238 -9.59 12.60 17.93
CA LEU A 238 -10.28 11.57 18.72
C LEU A 238 -11.21 12.17 19.79
N GLN A 239 -11.00 13.44 20.17
CA GLN A 239 -11.70 14.09 21.29
C GLN A 239 -12.31 15.44 20.92
N GLU A 240 -11.84 16.07 19.84
CA GLU A 240 -12.26 17.38 19.38
C GLU A 240 -12.97 17.29 18.02
N THR A 241 -13.83 18.28 17.72
CA THR A 241 -14.45 18.40 16.40
C THR A 241 -13.44 18.79 15.33
N ALA A 242 -13.63 18.29 14.10
CA ALA A 242 -12.77 18.62 12.96
C ALA A 242 -12.57 20.13 12.74
N THR A 243 -13.63 20.93 12.91
CA THR A 243 -13.58 22.40 12.76
C THR A 243 -12.68 23.07 13.80
N SER A 244 -12.70 22.60 15.07
CA SER A 244 -11.79 23.10 16.11
C SER A 244 -10.32 22.83 15.79
N VAL A 245 -10.03 21.60 15.33
CA VAL A 245 -8.66 21.20 14.95
C VAL A 245 -8.19 21.97 13.71
N GLU A 246 -9.09 22.22 12.75
CA GLU A 246 -8.84 23.04 11.57
C GLU A 246 -8.49 24.48 11.95
N ASP A 247 -9.32 25.13 12.77
CA ASP A 247 -9.09 26.50 13.27
C ASP A 247 -7.74 26.62 13.98
N ARG A 248 -7.46 25.67 14.87
CA ARG A 248 -6.20 25.60 15.60
C ARG A 248 -5.01 25.42 14.66
N TYR A 249 -5.11 24.54 13.66
CA TYR A 249 -4.01 24.32 12.72
C TYR A 249 -3.77 25.53 11.82
N ARG A 250 -4.83 26.23 11.38
CA ARG A 250 -4.69 27.51 10.67
C ARG A 250 -3.93 28.55 11.49
N GLN A 251 -4.24 28.66 12.79
CA GLN A 251 -3.51 29.55 13.68
C GLN A 251 -2.03 29.15 13.82
N ILE A 252 -1.76 27.84 13.99
CA ILE A 252 -0.38 27.31 14.03
C ILE A 252 0.39 27.61 12.74
N LEU A 253 -0.23 27.42 11.57
CA LEU A 253 0.39 27.76 10.28
C LEU A 253 0.73 29.25 10.19
N ARG A 254 -0.20 30.12 10.60
CA ARG A 254 0.00 31.57 10.60
C ARG A 254 1.14 31.99 11.53
N ASP A 255 1.15 31.49 12.76
CA ASP A 255 2.16 31.85 13.76
C ASP A 255 3.56 31.32 13.39
N ASN A 256 3.63 30.18 12.70
CA ASN A 256 4.88 29.57 12.28
C ASN A 256 5.45 30.13 10.97
N ARG A 257 4.78 31.06 10.27
CA ARG A 257 5.26 31.60 8.98
C ARG A 257 6.74 32.06 9.01
N PRO A 258 7.22 32.83 10.01
CA PRO A 258 8.62 33.27 10.02
C PRO A 258 9.59 32.09 10.16
N ARG A 259 9.24 31.11 11.00
CA ARG A 259 10.03 29.91 11.23
C ARG A 259 10.07 29.02 9.99
N ASP A 260 8.92 28.84 9.34
CA ASP A 260 8.79 28.02 8.14
C ASP A 260 9.51 28.64 6.94
N ALA A 261 9.49 29.97 6.81
CA ALA A 261 10.25 30.71 5.81
C ALA A 261 11.76 30.49 5.96
N ILE A 262 12.29 30.56 7.19
CA ILE A 262 13.70 30.27 7.49
C ILE A 262 14.04 28.80 7.21
N ALA A 263 13.15 27.88 7.57
CA ALA A 263 13.35 26.45 7.38
C ALA A 263 13.20 25.99 5.91
N GLY A 264 12.62 26.84 5.04
CA GLY A 264 12.27 26.48 3.65
C GLY A 264 11.17 25.42 3.55
N ARG A 265 10.45 25.14 4.64
CA ARG A 265 9.40 24.12 4.71
C ARG A 265 8.45 24.36 5.87
N THR A 266 7.22 23.92 5.71
CA THR A 266 6.22 23.87 6.78
C THR A 266 6.64 22.88 7.87
N THR A 267 6.78 23.36 9.10
CA THR A 267 7.34 22.59 10.24
C THR A 267 6.31 21.95 11.17
N ASP A 268 5.02 22.09 10.88
CA ASP A 268 3.92 21.48 11.64
C ASP A 268 2.84 20.91 10.72
N GLY A 269 2.31 19.73 11.05
CA GLY A 269 1.22 19.10 10.31
C GLY A 269 1.34 17.58 10.20
N PRO A 270 0.35 16.91 9.56
CA PRO A 270 0.30 15.46 9.50
C PRO A 270 1.34 14.88 8.52
N HIS A 271 1.98 15.72 7.69
CA HIS A 271 3.16 15.31 6.91
C HIS A 271 4.40 15.04 7.77
N LEU A 272 4.33 15.29 9.09
CA LEU A 272 5.40 15.00 10.06
C LEU A 272 5.09 13.86 11.04
N THR A 273 3.82 13.48 11.27
CA THR A 273 3.36 12.31 12.04
C THR A 273 4.21 11.03 11.90
N ASP A 274 4.58 10.40 13.01
CA ASP A 274 5.26 9.09 12.98
C ASP A 274 4.33 7.97 13.44
N LEU A 275 4.49 6.77 12.90
CA LEU A 275 3.83 5.56 13.41
C LEU A 275 4.77 4.91 14.42
N GLN A 276 4.34 4.88 15.68
CA GLN A 276 5.02 4.14 16.74
C GLN A 276 4.47 2.73 16.81
N VAL A 277 5.37 1.75 16.94
CA VAL A 277 5.03 0.33 17.01
C VAL A 277 5.79 -0.31 18.17
N VAL A 278 5.06 -0.97 19.05
CA VAL A 278 5.60 -1.71 20.20
C VAL A 278 5.34 -3.21 19.98
N TYR A 279 6.38 -4.01 20.23
CA TYR A 279 6.31 -5.45 20.27
C TYR A 279 5.62 -5.88 21.58
N ALA A 280 4.30 -6.11 21.50
CA ALA A 280 3.45 -6.28 22.69
C ALA A 280 3.92 -7.41 23.63
N PRO A 281 4.40 -8.58 23.16
CA PRO A 281 4.80 -9.67 24.06
C PRO A 281 5.94 -9.32 25.03
N LYS A 282 6.78 -8.33 24.71
CA LYS A 282 7.89 -7.87 25.57
C LYS A 282 7.73 -6.43 26.05
N GLY A 283 6.70 -5.72 25.60
CA GLY A 283 6.47 -4.31 25.95
C GLY A 283 7.61 -3.37 25.52
N MET A 284 8.29 -3.67 24.41
CA MET A 284 9.46 -2.91 23.94
C MET A 284 9.23 -2.34 22.54
N PRO A 285 9.90 -1.25 22.15
CA PRO A 285 9.80 -0.71 20.79
C PRO A 285 10.12 -1.77 19.74
N ALA A 286 9.36 -1.84 18.64
CA ALA A 286 9.54 -2.85 17.60
C ALA A 286 10.94 -2.81 16.97
N ARG A 287 11.56 -1.63 16.90
CA ARG A 287 12.94 -1.43 16.42
C ARG A 287 13.99 -2.16 17.27
N ASP A 288 13.70 -2.39 18.56
CA ASP A 288 14.63 -3.04 19.49
C ASP A 288 14.42 -4.58 19.51
N ALA A 289 13.42 -5.08 18.76
CA ALA A 289 13.18 -6.51 18.60
C ALA A 289 14.17 -7.17 17.63
N SER A 290 14.40 -8.48 17.79
CA SER A 290 15.23 -9.23 16.84
C SER A 290 14.62 -9.23 15.43
N THR A 291 15.44 -9.42 14.39
CA THR A 291 14.97 -9.40 12.99
C THR A 291 13.83 -10.39 12.74
N GLY A 292 13.89 -11.59 13.34
CA GLY A 292 12.80 -12.57 13.24
C GLY A 292 11.51 -12.13 13.93
N GLU A 293 11.62 -11.47 15.10
CA GLU A 293 10.48 -10.91 15.82
C GLU A 293 9.85 -9.74 15.05
N GLN A 294 10.68 -8.86 14.46
CA GLN A 294 10.21 -7.76 13.61
C GLN A 294 9.42 -8.29 12.41
N LYS A 295 9.96 -9.30 11.71
CA LYS A 295 9.28 -9.91 10.56
C LYS A 295 7.95 -10.55 10.95
N ALA A 296 7.93 -11.32 12.04
CA ALA A 296 6.71 -11.92 12.55
C ALA A 296 5.67 -10.87 12.98
N LEU A 297 6.11 -9.78 13.62
CA LEU A 297 5.25 -8.66 14.01
C LEU A 297 4.64 -7.97 12.79
N LEU A 298 5.44 -7.74 11.75
CA LEU A 298 4.98 -7.13 10.50
C LEU A 298 3.95 -8.00 9.79
N ILE A 299 4.16 -9.32 9.74
CA ILE A 299 3.18 -10.27 9.20
C ILE A 299 1.87 -10.20 10.00
N GLY A 300 1.94 -10.26 11.33
CA GLY A 300 0.77 -10.14 12.19
C GLY A 300 -0.01 -8.83 11.99
N LEU A 301 0.72 -7.71 11.83
CA LEU A 301 0.14 -6.40 11.54
C LEU A 301 -0.58 -6.37 10.19
N VAL A 302 0.03 -6.94 9.14
CA VAL A 302 -0.56 -6.99 7.79
C VAL A 302 -1.78 -7.91 7.75
N LEU A 303 -1.76 -9.06 8.44
CA LEU A 303 -2.90 -9.96 8.53
C LEU A 303 -4.07 -9.34 9.30
N ALA A 304 -3.78 -8.65 10.41
CA ALA A 304 -4.78 -7.87 11.15
C ALA A 304 -5.40 -6.79 10.26
N HIS A 305 -4.57 -6.06 9.52
CA HIS A 305 -5.04 -5.04 8.59
C HIS A 305 -5.88 -5.62 7.44
N ALA A 306 -5.51 -6.77 6.88
CA ALA A 306 -6.30 -7.43 5.83
C ALA A 306 -7.70 -7.81 6.33
N THR A 307 -7.81 -8.24 7.59
CA THR A 307 -9.09 -8.51 8.26
C THR A 307 -9.89 -7.21 8.41
N LEU A 308 -9.23 -6.13 8.84
CA LEU A 308 -9.85 -4.81 8.97
C LEU A 308 -10.38 -4.26 7.64
N VAL A 309 -9.63 -4.42 6.54
CA VAL A 309 -10.07 -4.04 5.19
C VAL A 309 -11.37 -4.76 4.84
N ALA A 310 -11.43 -6.08 5.11
CA ALA A 310 -12.61 -6.89 4.84
C ALA A 310 -13.83 -6.43 5.65
N GLU A 311 -13.65 -6.12 6.93
CA GLU A 311 -14.74 -5.62 7.79
C GLU A 311 -15.22 -4.21 7.41
N MET A 312 -14.30 -3.29 7.09
CA MET A 312 -14.64 -1.89 6.83
C MET A 312 -15.23 -1.68 5.44
N THR A 313 -14.79 -2.46 4.45
CA THR A 313 -15.20 -2.27 3.05
C THR A 313 -16.22 -3.31 2.58
N GLY A 314 -16.38 -4.42 3.31
CA GLY A 314 -17.13 -5.58 2.86
C GLY A 314 -16.40 -6.39 1.77
N ILE A 315 -15.19 -6.00 1.39
CA ILE A 315 -14.37 -6.60 0.33
C ILE A 315 -13.16 -7.29 0.95
N VAL A 316 -13.04 -8.61 0.78
CA VAL A 316 -11.83 -9.32 1.19
C VAL A 316 -10.71 -8.98 0.22
N PRO A 317 -9.56 -8.43 0.68
CA PRO A 317 -8.51 -7.98 -0.22
C PRO A 317 -7.72 -9.15 -0.83
N LEU A 318 -7.20 -8.95 -2.03
CA LEU A 318 -6.11 -9.74 -2.59
C LEU A 318 -4.86 -9.57 -1.72
N LEU A 319 -4.20 -10.68 -1.39
CA LEU A 319 -2.94 -10.64 -0.66
C LEU A 319 -1.77 -10.93 -1.58
N LEU A 320 -0.79 -10.03 -1.58
CA LEU A 320 0.44 -10.17 -2.36
C LEU A 320 1.63 -10.32 -1.41
N LEU A 321 2.17 -11.53 -1.30
CA LEU A 321 3.18 -11.88 -0.31
C LEU A 321 4.48 -12.30 -0.99
N ASP A 322 5.42 -11.37 -1.09
CA ASP A 322 6.68 -11.57 -1.80
C ASP A 322 7.77 -12.11 -0.85
N GLU A 323 8.29 -13.31 -1.14
CA GLU A 323 9.34 -14.02 -0.38
C GLU A 323 9.05 -14.11 1.14
N VAL A 324 7.76 -14.20 1.51
CA VAL A 324 7.35 -14.23 2.93
C VAL A 324 7.70 -15.55 3.61
N VAL A 325 7.59 -16.67 2.89
CA VAL A 325 7.69 -18.03 3.46
C VAL A 325 9.13 -18.49 3.68
N ALA A 326 10.11 -17.90 2.96
CA ALA A 326 11.49 -18.37 2.95
C ALA A 326 12.20 -18.29 4.32
N HIS A 327 11.68 -17.47 5.23
CA HIS A 327 12.30 -17.18 6.53
C HIS A 327 11.40 -17.54 7.72
N LEU A 328 10.29 -18.25 7.48
CA LEU A 328 9.40 -18.71 8.55
C LEU A 328 9.76 -20.14 8.94
N ASP A 329 9.75 -20.41 10.25
CA ASP A 329 9.78 -21.78 10.75
C ASP A 329 8.51 -22.55 10.32
N PRO A 330 8.54 -23.89 10.27
CA PRO A 330 7.41 -24.69 9.80
C PRO A 330 6.10 -24.41 10.52
N ASN A 331 6.13 -24.15 11.83
CA ASN A 331 4.92 -23.89 12.61
C ASN A 331 4.29 -22.54 12.22
N ARG A 332 5.12 -21.48 12.07
CA ARG A 332 4.64 -20.18 11.61
C ARG A 332 4.16 -20.21 10.16
N ARG A 333 4.80 -21.00 9.30
CA ARG A 333 4.37 -21.18 7.91
C ARG A 333 3.00 -21.83 7.83
N ALA A 334 2.78 -22.93 8.56
CA ALA A 334 1.47 -23.57 8.66
C ALA A 334 0.41 -22.59 9.22
N ALA A 335 0.73 -21.86 10.28
CA ALA A 335 -0.17 -20.86 10.84
C ALA A 335 -0.50 -19.71 9.87
N LEU A 336 0.47 -19.27 9.07
CA LEU A 336 0.22 -18.29 8.01
C LEU A 336 -0.81 -18.83 7.01
N PHE A 337 -0.59 -20.04 6.48
CA PHE A 337 -1.53 -20.62 5.52
C PHE A 337 -2.93 -20.82 6.11
N ASP A 338 -3.03 -21.22 7.38
CA ASP A 338 -4.32 -21.33 8.07
C ASP A 338 -5.04 -19.99 8.22
N GLU A 339 -4.32 -18.93 8.59
CA GLU A 339 -4.90 -17.58 8.67
C GLU A 339 -5.34 -17.06 7.30
N LEU A 340 -4.54 -17.31 6.25
CA LEU A 340 -4.88 -16.93 4.88
C LEU A 340 -6.15 -17.65 4.39
N LYS A 341 -6.29 -18.96 4.68
CA LYS A 341 -7.50 -19.74 4.38
C LYS A 341 -8.72 -19.21 5.13
N LYS A 342 -8.57 -18.92 6.43
CA LYS A 342 -9.66 -18.36 7.26
C LYS A 342 -10.16 -17.01 6.76
N LEU A 343 -9.28 -16.18 6.23
CA LEU A 343 -9.64 -14.88 5.65
C LEU A 343 -10.49 -15.04 4.38
N GLY A 344 -10.35 -16.15 3.64
CA GLY A 344 -11.04 -16.38 2.37
C GLY A 344 -10.54 -15.48 1.24
N ALA A 345 -9.31 -14.97 1.36
CA ALA A 345 -8.65 -14.13 0.37
C ALA A 345 -8.02 -14.97 -0.73
N GLN A 346 -7.97 -14.45 -1.96
CA GLN A 346 -7.00 -14.96 -2.93
C GLN A 346 -5.61 -14.38 -2.61
N VAL A 347 -4.60 -15.26 -2.59
CA VAL A 347 -3.24 -14.95 -2.15
C VAL A 347 -2.24 -15.32 -3.22
N TRP A 348 -1.42 -14.36 -3.60
CA TRP A 348 -0.29 -14.53 -4.51
C TRP A 348 1.01 -14.52 -3.71
N LEU A 349 1.75 -15.63 -3.78
CA LEU A 349 2.99 -15.85 -3.06
C LEU A 349 4.17 -15.93 -4.03
N THR A 350 5.36 -15.49 -3.60
CA THR A 350 6.61 -15.82 -4.30
C THR A 350 7.57 -16.57 -3.39
N GLY A 351 8.37 -17.46 -3.98
CA GLY A 351 9.50 -18.08 -3.30
C GLY A 351 10.47 -18.75 -4.26
N ALA A 352 11.69 -19.00 -3.79
CA ALA A 352 12.68 -19.72 -4.58
C ALA A 352 12.47 -21.25 -4.61
N ASP A 353 12.04 -21.82 -3.47
CA ASP A 353 11.94 -23.26 -3.27
C ASP A 353 10.48 -23.76 -3.40
N PRO A 354 10.18 -24.66 -4.35
CA PRO A 354 8.88 -25.32 -4.45
C PRO A 354 8.43 -26.03 -3.18
N ALA A 355 9.36 -26.64 -2.43
CA ALA A 355 9.03 -27.44 -1.25
C ALA A 355 8.44 -26.58 -0.13
N ALA A 356 8.75 -25.27 -0.10
CA ALA A 356 8.15 -24.33 0.84
C ALA A 356 6.64 -24.14 0.64
N PHE A 357 6.09 -24.56 -0.50
CA PHE A 357 4.68 -24.42 -0.87
C PHE A 357 3.91 -25.73 -0.90
N ALA A 358 4.52 -26.85 -0.46
CA ALA A 358 3.86 -28.15 -0.44
C ALA A 358 2.58 -28.18 0.42
N GLU A 359 2.49 -27.30 1.43
CA GLU A 359 1.36 -27.20 2.37
C GLU A 359 0.15 -26.42 1.83
N ILE A 360 0.27 -25.80 0.65
CA ILE A 360 -0.84 -25.08 0.01
C ILE A 360 -2.04 -26.02 -0.24
N GLY A 361 -1.78 -27.29 -0.59
CA GLY A 361 -2.79 -28.32 -0.79
C GLY A 361 -3.55 -28.20 -2.11
N ALA A 362 -4.61 -29.00 -2.26
CA ALA A 362 -5.34 -29.19 -3.53
C ALA A 362 -6.11 -27.95 -4.04
N GLY A 363 -6.29 -26.91 -3.21
CA GLY A 363 -6.97 -25.66 -3.59
C GLY A 363 -6.03 -24.56 -4.08
N GLY A 364 -4.73 -24.85 -4.21
CA GLY A 364 -3.77 -23.90 -4.74
C GLY A 364 -3.03 -24.39 -5.97
N GLU A 365 -2.48 -23.43 -6.70
CA GLU A 365 -1.75 -23.64 -7.94
C GLU A 365 -0.32 -23.11 -7.80
N VAL A 366 0.63 -23.87 -8.34
CA VAL A 366 2.04 -23.48 -8.39
C VAL A 366 2.41 -23.21 -9.83
N PHE A 367 3.03 -22.05 -10.07
CA PHE A 367 3.54 -21.65 -11.38
C PHE A 367 5.06 -21.55 -11.32
N ASP A 368 5.71 -22.16 -12.31
CA ASP A 368 7.13 -21.98 -12.55
C ASP A 368 7.38 -20.67 -13.31
N VAL A 369 8.30 -19.87 -12.78
CA VAL A 369 8.74 -18.60 -13.35
C VAL A 369 10.21 -18.73 -13.74
N GLU A 370 10.48 -18.56 -15.03
CA GLU A 370 11.84 -18.61 -15.57
C GLU A 370 12.01 -17.56 -16.67
N SER A 371 13.02 -16.70 -16.54
CA SER A 371 13.42 -15.73 -17.57
C SER A 371 12.26 -14.92 -18.17
N GLY A 372 11.32 -14.43 -17.35
CA GLY A 372 10.17 -13.65 -17.82
C GLY A 372 9.10 -14.48 -18.54
N ARG A 373 9.03 -15.79 -18.26
CA ARG A 373 7.93 -16.68 -18.66
C ARG A 373 7.29 -17.30 -17.43
N VAL A 374 6.00 -17.58 -17.53
CA VAL A 374 5.26 -18.29 -16.47
C VAL A 374 4.56 -19.50 -17.08
N SER A 375 4.68 -20.65 -16.41
CA SER A 375 4.02 -21.90 -16.79
C SER A 375 3.43 -22.59 -15.57
N ALA A 376 2.21 -23.12 -15.68
CA ALA A 376 1.63 -23.93 -14.62
C ALA A 376 2.47 -25.18 -14.39
N ARG A 377 2.85 -25.44 -13.13
CA ARG A 377 3.50 -26.69 -12.74
C ARG A 377 2.43 -27.78 -12.68
N ARG A 378 2.58 -28.79 -13.53
CA ARG A 378 1.67 -29.95 -13.58
C ARG A 378 2.05 -31.01 -12.56
#